data_AF-A0A8D0GQR0-F1
#
_entry.id   AF-A0A8D0GQR0-F1
#
_cell.length_a   1.000
_cell.length_b   1.000
_cell.length_c   1.000
_cell.angle_alpha   90.00
_cell.angle_beta   90.00
_cell.angle_gamma   90.00
#
_symmetry.space_group_name_H-M   'P 1'
#
loop_
_entity.id
_entity.type
_entity.pdbx_description
1 polymer ?
#
loop_
_entity_poly.entity_id
_entity_poly.type
_entity_poly.pdbx_seq_one_letter_code
_entity_poly.pdbx_strand_id
1 'polypeptide(L)'
;MFLRLLSDVRWQTASPGWKRSMSSSRRNTTTAATEVHSASLPVRAQVVICGGGIMGTSVAYHLSKLGWKDIVLLEQGRLAAGSTRFCAGIISTARHVSIELKMADYSNKLYEQLEQETGIKTGYVRTGSISLAQTQDRLISLKRIASRLKVMGIPCEIITPKQVAQLHPMINIHDLVGAMHMPEDAVVSSADVSLALANAASRNGVQIHERTSVSHVMIQKGAVAGVETDRGQIECQYFVNCAGQWAYELGLSSEEPISIPLHACEHFYLLTRPLKKPLESSTPTIVDPDGRIYVRSWQGGILSGGFEKNPKPIFTEGRNQLEIQNLHEDWDHFEPLLSALLRRMPGLEALEIMQLVNCPESFTPDMRCIMGESPTVRGYFVLAGMNSAGVSLGGGAGKHLAEWMVNDYPSENVWSLDLKRFGALQSSRTFLRHRVMEVMPLIYDLKVPRWDFQTGRQLRTSPLYDRLDAQGAQWMEKHGFERPKYFVPPGKGKIAFSSSWSTPQYFVHFTDCPESPDSLP
;
A
#
# COMPACT_ATOMS: atom_id res chain seq x y z
N MET A 1 26.62 -10.34 40.74
CA MET A 1 27.36 -11.35 41.52
C MET A 1 26.50 -12.61 41.56
N PHE A 2 26.89 -13.64 40.78
CA PHE A 2 26.33 -15.01 40.66
C PHE A 2 24.85 -15.14 40.23
N LEU A 3 24.47 -15.56 39.01
CA LEU A 3 24.79 -16.73 38.17
C LEU A 3 24.45 -18.09 38.83
N ARG A 4 23.54 -18.82 38.16
CA ARG A 4 23.16 -20.25 38.25
C ARG A 4 21.88 -20.58 39.03
N LEU A 5 20.88 -21.08 38.28
CA LEU A 5 20.24 -22.39 38.49
C LEU A 5 19.37 -22.73 37.25
N LEU A 6 20.00 -23.35 36.25
CA LEU A 6 19.41 -24.43 35.45
C LEU A 6 19.27 -25.63 36.40
N SER A 7 18.33 -26.57 36.35
CA SER A 7 17.59 -27.24 35.27
C SER A 7 16.66 -28.23 35.99
N ASP A 8 15.46 -28.52 35.46
CA ASP A 8 14.84 -29.85 35.54
C ASP A 8 13.39 -29.81 35.00
N VAL A 9 13.22 -30.00 33.68
CA VAL A 9 11.99 -30.62 33.16
C VAL A 9 12.39 -31.57 32.03
N ARG A 10 12.28 -32.87 32.33
CA ARG A 10 12.53 -33.98 31.42
C ARG A 10 11.36 -34.09 30.42
N TRP A 11 11.68 -34.05 29.14
CA TRP A 11 10.78 -34.50 28.08
C TRP A 11 10.72 -36.02 28.08
N GLN A 12 9.56 -36.58 28.41
CA GLN A 12 9.28 -38.02 28.27
C GLN A 12 9.04 -38.35 26.80
N THR A 13 9.96 -39.10 26.22
CA THR A 13 9.80 -39.80 24.93
C THR A 13 8.87 -41.00 25.10
N ALA A 14 7.80 -41.05 24.30
CA ALA A 14 6.92 -42.21 24.22
C ALA A 14 7.55 -43.33 23.37
N SER A 15 7.48 -44.55 23.89
CA SER A 15 8.04 -45.79 23.35
C SER A 15 7.08 -46.51 22.38
N PRO A 16 7.57 -47.50 21.59
CA PRO A 16 6.95 -48.00 20.37
C PRO A 16 6.16 -49.31 20.56
N GLY A 17 5.19 -49.60 19.68
CA GLY A 17 4.63 -50.95 19.58
C GLY A 17 3.41 -51.12 18.70
N TRP A 18 3.60 -51.43 17.42
CA TRP A 18 2.90 -52.55 16.77
C TRP A 18 3.58 -52.96 15.45
N LYS A 19 4.28 -54.10 15.51
CA LYS A 19 4.69 -54.88 14.34
C LYS A 19 3.66 -55.99 14.12
N ARG A 20 3.09 -56.10 12.92
CA ARG A 20 2.62 -57.38 12.38
C ARG A 20 2.77 -57.44 10.87
N SER A 21 3.64 -58.37 10.47
CA SER A 21 3.57 -59.27 9.31
C SER A 21 3.33 -58.70 7.90
N MET A 22 4.40 -58.72 7.10
CA MET A 22 4.37 -58.74 5.64
C MET A 22 3.70 -60.01 5.12
N SER A 23 2.88 -59.89 4.07
CA SER A 23 2.87 -60.86 2.98
C SER A 23 2.87 -60.12 1.65
N SER A 24 3.68 -60.65 0.73
CA SER A 24 4.07 -60.06 -0.54
C SER A 24 3.00 -60.24 -1.62
N SER A 25 2.64 -59.16 -2.31
CA SER A 25 2.31 -59.26 -3.74
C SER A 25 2.95 -58.07 -4.47
N ARG A 26 3.92 -58.39 -5.33
CA ARG A 26 4.53 -57.44 -6.26
C ARG A 26 3.48 -57.13 -7.34
N ARG A 27 3.03 -55.88 -7.42
CA ARG A 27 2.53 -55.29 -8.66
C ARG A 27 3.48 -54.18 -9.06
N ASN A 28 4.14 -54.40 -10.21
CA ASN A 28 4.85 -53.36 -10.92
C ASN A 28 3.83 -52.32 -11.40
N THR A 29 3.80 -51.17 -10.74
CA THR A 29 3.27 -49.93 -11.32
C THR A 29 4.43 -48.96 -11.41
N THR A 30 5.02 -48.90 -12.59
CA THR A 30 5.82 -47.79 -13.08
C THR A 30 4.97 -46.53 -12.99
N THR A 31 5.12 -45.76 -11.91
CA THR A 31 4.65 -44.38 -11.87
C THR A 31 5.59 -43.57 -12.77
N ALA A 32 5.16 -43.38 -14.01
CA ALA A 32 5.69 -42.33 -14.87
C ALA A 32 5.52 -41.01 -14.11
N ALA A 33 6.64 -40.42 -13.68
CA ALA A 33 6.67 -39.04 -13.24
C ALA A 33 6.11 -38.21 -14.39
N THR A 34 4.94 -37.62 -14.18
CA THR A 34 4.35 -36.67 -15.11
C THR A 34 5.24 -35.44 -15.09
N GLU A 35 6.18 -35.35 -16.03
CA GLU A 35 6.87 -34.10 -16.32
C GLU A 35 5.78 -33.06 -16.62
N VAL A 36 5.62 -32.10 -15.72
CA VAL A 36 4.83 -30.91 -16.00
C VAL A 36 5.59 -30.17 -17.08
N HIS A 37 5.20 -30.35 -18.35
CA HIS A 37 5.69 -29.53 -19.45
C HIS A 37 5.40 -28.07 -19.12
N SER A 38 6.41 -27.34 -18.62
CA SER A 38 6.32 -25.89 -18.51
C SER A 38 6.09 -25.36 -19.91
N ALA A 39 4.93 -24.76 -20.17
CA ALA A 39 4.64 -24.16 -21.47
C ALA A 39 5.80 -23.22 -21.86
N SER A 40 6.29 -23.37 -23.09
CA SER A 40 7.33 -22.51 -23.64
C SER A 40 6.84 -21.06 -23.66
N LEU A 41 7.73 -20.11 -23.35
CA LEU A 41 7.40 -18.70 -23.48
C LEU A 41 7.10 -18.36 -24.95
N PRO A 42 6.10 -17.50 -25.22
CA PRO A 42 5.90 -16.98 -26.57
C PRO A 42 7.09 -16.11 -26.98
N VAL A 43 7.48 -16.17 -28.25
CA VAL A 43 8.56 -15.32 -28.78
C VAL A 43 8.15 -13.86 -28.97
N ARG A 44 6.84 -13.59 -29.05
CA ARG A 44 6.24 -12.27 -29.30
C ARG A 44 4.99 -12.08 -28.45
N ALA A 45 4.81 -10.86 -27.97
CA ALA A 45 3.62 -10.40 -27.25
C ALA A 45 3.30 -8.95 -27.64
N GLN A 46 2.03 -8.56 -27.56
CA GLN A 46 1.68 -7.13 -27.65
C GLN A 46 2.19 -6.41 -26.40
N VAL A 47 1.94 -7.01 -25.23
CA VAL A 47 2.29 -6.46 -23.92
C VAL A 47 2.82 -7.54 -22.99
N VAL A 48 3.88 -7.20 -22.25
CA VAL A 48 4.38 -8.00 -21.14
C VAL A 48 4.13 -7.24 -19.82
N ILE A 49 3.51 -7.93 -18.86
CA ILE A 49 3.26 -7.42 -17.50
C ILE A 49 4.17 -8.17 -16.55
N CYS A 50 5.00 -7.45 -15.80
CA CYS A 50 5.90 -8.04 -14.81
C CYS A 50 5.32 -7.88 -13.40
N GLY A 51 5.05 -9.00 -12.73
CA GLY A 51 4.54 -9.08 -11.36
C GLY A 51 3.14 -9.69 -11.28
N GLY A 52 3.01 -10.83 -10.61
CA GLY A 52 1.77 -11.59 -10.40
C GLY A 52 1.02 -11.24 -9.11
N GLY A 53 1.31 -10.09 -8.51
CA GLY A 53 0.49 -9.52 -7.44
C GLY A 53 -0.80 -8.89 -7.98
N ILE A 54 -1.63 -8.36 -7.07
CA ILE A 54 -2.95 -7.79 -7.41
C ILE A 54 -2.89 -6.69 -8.49
N MET A 55 -1.78 -5.96 -8.60
CA MET A 55 -1.61 -4.92 -9.62
C MET A 55 -1.46 -5.50 -11.02
N GLY A 56 -0.56 -6.47 -11.20
CA GLY A 56 -0.34 -7.07 -12.52
C GLY A 56 -1.53 -7.92 -12.97
N THR A 57 -2.15 -8.67 -12.06
CA THR A 57 -3.36 -9.45 -12.38
C THR A 57 -4.54 -8.54 -12.70
N SER A 58 -4.67 -7.39 -12.04
CA SER A 58 -5.68 -6.37 -12.37
C SER A 58 -5.43 -5.72 -13.72
N VAL A 59 -4.19 -5.33 -14.05
CA VAL A 59 -3.86 -4.79 -15.39
C VAL A 59 -4.16 -5.82 -16.48
N ALA A 60 -3.75 -7.08 -16.29
CA ALA A 60 -4.01 -8.16 -17.23
C ALA A 60 -5.52 -8.39 -17.44
N TYR A 61 -6.29 -8.42 -16.35
CA TYR A 61 -7.74 -8.55 -16.39
C TYR A 61 -8.38 -7.44 -17.23
N HIS A 62 -8.07 -6.17 -16.93
CA HIS A 62 -8.69 -5.04 -17.61
C HIS A 62 -8.25 -4.90 -19.07
N LEU A 63 -6.96 -5.10 -19.39
CA LEU A 63 -6.49 -5.10 -20.79
C LEU A 63 -7.19 -6.18 -21.61
N SER A 64 -7.35 -7.38 -21.05
CA SER A 64 -8.05 -8.48 -21.73
C SER A 64 -9.53 -8.17 -21.98
N LYS A 65 -10.20 -7.50 -21.03
CA LYS A 65 -11.59 -7.04 -21.16
C LYS A 65 -11.75 -5.93 -22.19
N LEU A 66 -10.74 -5.07 -22.34
CA LEU A 66 -10.68 -4.02 -23.36
C LEU A 66 -10.29 -4.56 -24.75
N GLY A 67 -10.09 -5.87 -24.89
CA GLY A 67 -9.91 -6.53 -26.18
C GLY A 67 -8.46 -6.62 -26.67
N TRP A 68 -7.48 -6.17 -25.88
CA TRP A 68 -6.06 -6.40 -26.19
C TRP A 68 -5.77 -7.90 -26.26
N LYS A 69 -4.86 -8.28 -27.16
CA LYS A 69 -4.46 -9.66 -27.42
C LYS A 69 -2.98 -9.83 -27.11
N ASP A 70 -2.51 -11.07 -27.14
CA ASP A 70 -1.08 -11.39 -26.94
C ASP A 70 -0.51 -10.76 -25.66
N ILE A 71 -1.26 -10.89 -24.56
CA ILE A 71 -0.91 -10.38 -23.23
C ILE A 71 -0.18 -11.49 -22.48
N VAL A 72 1.02 -11.19 -21.99
CA VAL A 72 1.82 -12.12 -21.18
C VAL A 72 2.05 -11.52 -19.79
N LEU A 73 1.71 -12.26 -18.73
CA LEU A 73 2.06 -11.93 -17.35
C LEU A 73 3.19 -12.85 -16.89
N LEU A 74 4.27 -12.25 -16.39
CA LEU A 74 5.43 -12.95 -15.84
C LEU A 74 5.53 -12.72 -14.34
N GLU A 75 5.68 -13.80 -13.57
CA GLU A 75 5.84 -13.77 -12.11
C GLU A 75 7.06 -14.62 -11.73
N GLN A 76 7.99 -14.03 -10.97
CA GLN A 76 9.26 -14.66 -10.58
C GLN A 76 9.09 -15.85 -9.63
N GLY A 77 8.06 -15.83 -8.77
CA GLY A 77 7.73 -16.89 -7.83
C GLY A 77 6.37 -17.51 -8.16
N ARG A 78 5.37 -17.20 -7.34
CA ARG A 78 3.98 -17.61 -7.52
C ARG A 78 3.05 -16.41 -7.50
N LEU A 79 1.88 -16.53 -8.12
CA LEU A 79 0.85 -15.51 -8.08
C LEU A 79 0.53 -15.12 -6.64
N ALA A 80 0.36 -13.82 -6.41
CA ALA A 80 0.15 -13.20 -5.12
C ALA A 80 1.27 -13.40 -4.07
N ALA A 81 2.42 -14.01 -4.40
CA ALA A 81 3.48 -14.31 -3.42
C ALA A 81 4.20 -13.07 -2.85
N GLY A 82 4.08 -11.91 -3.51
CA GLY A 82 4.58 -10.62 -3.06
C GLY A 82 3.85 -10.07 -1.81
N SER A 83 3.90 -8.76 -1.60
CA SER A 83 3.22 -8.10 -0.46
C SER A 83 1.70 -8.35 -0.44
N THR A 84 1.12 -8.70 -1.60
CA THR A 84 -0.27 -9.14 -1.73
C THR A 84 -0.63 -10.27 -0.75
N ARG A 85 0.25 -11.25 -0.51
CA ARG A 85 0.02 -12.37 0.43
C ARG A 85 -0.14 -11.92 1.88
N PHE A 86 0.50 -10.82 2.25
CA PHE A 86 0.56 -10.30 3.62
C PHE A 86 -0.44 -9.20 3.91
N CYS A 87 -1.26 -8.82 2.92
CA CYS A 87 -2.20 -7.75 3.10
C CYS A 87 -3.28 -8.16 4.13
N ALA A 88 -3.63 -7.23 5.02
CA ALA A 88 -4.73 -7.41 5.98
C ALA A 88 -6.10 -7.61 5.30
N GLY A 89 -6.21 -7.29 4.01
CA GLY A 89 -7.43 -7.50 3.22
C GLY A 89 -8.52 -6.45 3.46
N ILE A 90 -8.19 -5.32 4.09
CA ILE A 90 -9.15 -4.25 4.38
C ILE A 90 -9.33 -3.37 3.13
N ILE A 91 -10.57 -3.23 2.69
CA ILE A 91 -10.98 -2.33 1.62
C ILE A 91 -11.56 -1.09 2.28
N SER A 92 -10.78 -0.03 2.28
CA SER A 92 -11.24 1.27 2.76
C SER A 92 -11.42 2.22 1.59
N THR A 93 -12.63 2.75 1.42
CA THR A 93 -12.94 3.67 0.32
C THR A 93 -12.48 5.08 0.64
N ALA A 94 -12.52 5.50 1.91
CA ALA A 94 -12.19 6.85 2.34
C ALA A 94 -10.72 7.23 2.07
N ARG A 95 -10.50 8.20 1.17
CA ARG A 95 -9.18 8.71 0.75
C ARG A 95 -9.16 10.23 0.67
N HIS A 96 -7.97 10.79 0.73
CA HIS A 96 -7.78 12.24 0.66
C HIS A 96 -7.76 12.77 -0.78
N VAL A 97 -7.39 11.93 -1.75
CA VAL A 97 -7.28 12.27 -3.17
C VAL A 97 -8.48 11.71 -3.93
N SER A 98 -9.12 12.53 -4.77
CA SER A 98 -10.34 12.16 -5.50
C SER A 98 -10.19 10.96 -6.44
N ILE A 99 -9.04 10.82 -7.12
CA ILE A 99 -8.81 9.67 -7.99
C ILE A 99 -8.65 8.37 -7.18
N GLU A 100 -8.01 8.42 -6.01
CA GLU A 100 -7.90 7.25 -5.12
C GLU A 100 -9.25 6.84 -4.54
N LEU A 101 -10.13 7.82 -4.22
CA LEU A 101 -11.53 7.55 -3.84
C LEU A 101 -12.26 6.75 -4.93
N LYS A 102 -12.16 7.20 -6.19
CA LYS A 102 -12.78 6.52 -7.35
C LYS A 102 -12.20 5.11 -7.55
N MET A 103 -10.88 4.98 -7.44
CA MET A 103 -10.20 3.68 -7.56
C MET A 103 -10.65 2.71 -6.47
N ALA A 104 -10.81 3.18 -5.24
CA ALA A 104 -11.22 2.35 -4.12
C ALA A 104 -12.68 1.90 -4.23
N ASP A 105 -13.57 2.81 -4.58
CA ASP A 105 -14.98 2.51 -4.82
C ASP A 105 -15.16 1.48 -5.95
N TYR A 106 -14.43 1.67 -7.07
CA TYR A 106 -14.44 0.70 -8.16
C TYR A 106 -13.90 -0.68 -7.73
N SER A 107 -12.78 -0.70 -7.00
CA SER A 107 -12.19 -1.97 -6.51
C SER A 107 -13.15 -2.73 -5.62
N ASN A 108 -13.83 -2.03 -4.71
CA ASN A 108 -14.83 -2.61 -3.82
C ASN A 108 -15.96 -3.30 -4.60
N LYS A 109 -16.55 -2.58 -5.56
CA LYS A 109 -17.63 -3.09 -6.43
C LYS A 109 -17.17 -4.25 -7.31
N LEU A 110 -15.95 -4.18 -7.85
CA LEU A 110 -15.37 -5.26 -8.63
C LEU A 110 -15.26 -6.53 -7.78
N TYR A 111 -14.68 -6.43 -6.58
CA TYR A 111 -14.41 -7.60 -5.74
C TYR A 111 -15.67 -8.28 -5.22
N GLU A 112 -16.76 -7.54 -5.04
CA GLU A 112 -18.09 -8.09 -4.75
C GLU A 112 -18.61 -8.99 -5.88
N GLN A 113 -18.29 -8.66 -7.13
CA GLN A 113 -18.79 -9.35 -8.32
C GLN A 113 -17.85 -10.48 -8.81
N LEU A 114 -16.58 -10.47 -8.38
CA LEU A 114 -15.55 -11.40 -8.88
C LEU A 114 -15.91 -12.88 -8.66
N GLU A 115 -16.53 -13.24 -7.54
CA GLU A 115 -16.94 -14.64 -7.30
C GLU A 115 -17.99 -15.09 -8.32
N GLN A 116 -18.92 -14.20 -8.71
CA GLN A 116 -19.95 -14.51 -9.70
C GLN A 116 -19.33 -14.69 -11.10
N GLU A 117 -18.34 -13.87 -11.45
CA GLU A 117 -17.65 -13.96 -12.74
C GLU A 117 -16.74 -15.19 -12.83
N THR A 118 -16.01 -15.49 -11.76
CA THR A 118 -14.88 -16.45 -11.79
C THR A 118 -15.21 -17.80 -11.16
N GLY A 119 -16.20 -17.86 -10.27
CA GLY A 119 -16.43 -19.01 -9.39
C GLY A 119 -15.39 -19.17 -8.28
N ILE A 120 -14.45 -18.21 -8.14
CA ILE A 120 -13.42 -18.22 -7.10
C ILE A 120 -13.88 -17.32 -5.95
N LYS A 121 -13.96 -17.90 -4.74
CA LYS A 121 -14.32 -17.16 -3.53
C LYS A 121 -13.19 -16.21 -3.15
N THR A 122 -13.47 -14.92 -3.13
CA THR A 122 -12.51 -13.88 -2.76
C THR A 122 -12.47 -13.59 -1.26
N GLY A 123 -13.34 -14.24 -0.49
CA GLY A 123 -13.54 -13.92 0.93
C GLY A 123 -14.16 -12.54 1.15
N TYR A 124 -14.82 -11.97 0.14
CA TYR A 124 -15.49 -10.69 0.24
C TYR A 124 -16.60 -10.72 1.29
N VAL A 125 -16.49 -9.84 2.28
CA VAL A 125 -17.53 -9.58 3.27
C VAL A 125 -17.68 -8.08 3.41
N ARG A 126 -18.88 -7.56 3.17
CA ARG A 126 -19.22 -6.15 3.43
C ARG A 126 -19.38 -5.95 4.93
N THR A 127 -18.27 -5.65 5.61
CA THR A 127 -18.27 -5.41 7.05
C THR A 127 -18.63 -3.97 7.40
N GLY A 128 -18.46 -3.05 6.45
CA GLY A 128 -18.27 -1.63 6.73
C GLY A 128 -16.93 -1.36 7.42
N SER A 129 -16.62 -0.07 7.61
CA SER A 129 -15.47 0.37 8.38
C SER A 129 -15.80 1.60 9.23
N ILE A 130 -15.12 1.77 10.36
CA ILE A 130 -15.25 2.91 11.24
C ILE A 130 -13.87 3.53 11.44
N SER A 131 -13.69 4.78 10.99
CA SER A 131 -12.51 5.60 11.27
C SER A 131 -12.76 6.45 12.51
N LEU A 132 -11.99 6.23 13.56
CA LEU A 132 -12.16 6.89 14.86
C LEU A 132 -11.50 8.27 14.91
N ALA A 133 -12.02 9.15 15.77
CA ALA A 133 -11.41 10.42 16.13
C ALA A 133 -11.31 10.58 17.65
N GLN A 134 -10.09 10.65 18.17
CA GLN A 134 -9.81 10.95 19.57
C GLN A 134 -9.75 12.47 19.82
N THR A 135 -9.53 13.26 18.76
CA THR A 135 -9.42 14.71 18.84
C THR A 135 -10.41 15.42 17.93
N GLN A 136 -10.78 16.65 18.29
CA GLN A 136 -11.68 17.46 17.48
C GLN A 136 -11.09 17.76 16.09
N ASP A 137 -9.78 17.96 16.02
CA ASP A 137 -9.08 18.19 14.77
C ASP A 137 -9.10 16.95 13.84
N ARG A 138 -9.01 15.74 14.42
CA ARG A 138 -9.23 14.49 13.65
C ARG A 138 -10.67 14.41 13.14
N LEU A 139 -11.65 14.72 13.97
CA LEU A 139 -13.07 14.71 13.57
C LEU A 139 -13.34 15.71 12.42
N ILE A 140 -12.70 16.88 12.44
CA ILE A 140 -12.76 17.84 11.33
C ILE A 140 -12.17 17.23 10.05
N SER A 141 -11.01 16.57 10.14
CA SER A 141 -10.41 15.88 9.00
C SER A 141 -11.35 14.82 8.40
N LEU A 142 -12.00 14.00 9.25
CA LEU A 142 -12.98 13.02 8.80
C LEU A 142 -14.21 13.67 8.13
N LYS A 143 -14.75 14.74 8.71
CA LYS A 143 -15.86 15.51 8.11
C LYS A 143 -15.52 16.06 6.72
N ARG A 144 -14.26 16.47 6.50
CA ARG A 144 -13.79 16.92 5.17
C ARG A 144 -13.76 15.79 4.15
N ILE A 145 -13.39 14.58 4.56
CA ILE A 145 -13.46 13.39 3.68
C ILE A 145 -14.93 13.04 3.39
N ALA A 146 -15.78 12.99 4.42
CA ALA A 146 -17.23 12.74 4.27
C ALA A 146 -17.90 13.72 3.29
N SER A 147 -17.52 15.00 3.34
CA SER A 147 -18.03 16.00 2.39
C SER A 147 -17.68 15.68 0.94
N ARG A 148 -16.51 15.09 0.67
CA ARG A 148 -16.11 14.69 -0.70
C ARG A 148 -16.82 13.42 -1.14
N LEU A 149 -16.91 12.43 -0.25
CA LEU A 149 -17.65 11.18 -0.48
C LEU A 149 -19.11 11.46 -0.84
N LYS A 150 -19.75 12.40 -0.14
CA LYS A 150 -21.13 12.84 -0.44
C LYS A 150 -21.29 13.38 -1.86
N VAL A 151 -20.32 14.17 -2.35
CA VAL A 151 -20.34 14.68 -3.74
C VAL A 151 -20.19 13.55 -4.76
N MET A 152 -19.46 12.49 -4.40
CA MET A 152 -19.26 11.31 -5.24
C MET A 152 -20.38 10.27 -5.13
N GLY A 153 -21.39 10.51 -4.28
CA GLY A 153 -22.48 9.56 -4.06
C GLY A 153 -22.08 8.29 -3.29
N ILE A 154 -20.94 8.31 -2.59
CA ILE A 154 -20.47 7.18 -1.78
C ILE A 154 -21.05 7.31 -0.36
N PRO A 155 -21.84 6.34 0.14
CA PRO A 155 -22.45 6.40 1.45
C PRO A 155 -21.41 6.50 2.58
N CYS A 156 -21.59 7.49 3.45
CA CYS A 156 -20.81 7.66 4.67
C CYS A 156 -21.58 8.46 5.71
N GLU A 157 -21.31 8.20 6.98
CA GLU A 157 -21.97 8.89 8.10
C GLU A 157 -20.95 9.32 9.15
N ILE A 158 -21.11 10.53 9.68
CA ILE A 158 -20.40 10.94 10.88
C ILE A 158 -21.24 10.51 12.08
N ILE A 159 -20.65 9.66 12.92
CA ILE A 159 -21.36 9.00 14.02
C ILE A 159 -20.77 9.39 15.37
N THR A 160 -21.61 9.28 16.40
CA THR A 160 -21.24 9.52 17.80
C THR A 160 -20.51 8.32 18.41
N PRO A 161 -19.73 8.51 19.48
CA PRO A 161 -19.12 7.39 20.22
C PRO A 161 -20.13 6.32 20.67
N LYS A 162 -21.35 6.72 21.03
CA LYS A 162 -22.42 5.78 21.40
C LYS A 162 -22.83 4.87 20.24
N GLN A 163 -22.94 5.42 19.02
CA GLN A 163 -23.23 4.64 17.81
C GLN A 163 -22.06 3.71 17.46
N VAL A 164 -20.80 4.13 17.71
CA VAL A 164 -19.63 3.24 17.56
C VAL A 164 -19.77 2.01 18.46
N ALA A 165 -20.12 2.18 19.74
CA ALA A 165 -20.31 1.05 20.65
C ALA A 165 -21.49 0.13 20.27
N GLN A 166 -22.51 0.66 19.59
CA GLN A 166 -23.61 -0.14 19.06
C GLN A 166 -23.16 -1.01 17.87
N LEU A 167 -22.35 -0.45 16.98
CA LEU A 167 -21.85 -1.15 15.78
C LEU A 167 -20.68 -2.10 16.11
N HIS A 168 -19.84 -1.74 17.06
CA HIS A 168 -18.66 -2.52 17.46
C HIS A 168 -18.51 -2.57 18.99
N PRO A 169 -19.16 -3.52 19.68
CA PRO A 169 -19.25 -3.54 21.14
C PRO A 169 -17.92 -3.69 21.90
N MET A 170 -16.88 -4.21 21.25
CA MET A 170 -15.56 -4.38 21.87
C MET A 170 -14.69 -3.11 21.91
N ILE A 171 -15.17 -2.00 21.32
CA ILE A 171 -14.40 -0.76 21.26
C ILE A 171 -14.61 0.06 22.53
N ASN A 172 -13.51 0.38 23.20
CA ASN A 172 -13.48 1.43 24.20
C ASN A 172 -13.73 2.77 23.50
N ILE A 173 -14.75 3.51 23.94
CA ILE A 173 -15.20 4.76 23.30
C ILE A 173 -14.97 6.01 24.16
N HIS A 174 -14.43 5.86 25.37
CA HIS A 174 -14.43 6.94 26.37
C HIS A 174 -13.55 8.14 26.00
N ASP A 175 -12.54 7.93 25.16
CA ASP A 175 -11.61 8.93 24.65
C ASP A 175 -12.00 9.47 23.25
N LEU A 176 -13.14 9.05 22.71
CA LEU A 176 -13.57 9.43 21.36
C LEU A 176 -14.45 10.68 21.37
N VAL A 177 -14.18 11.58 20.43
CA VAL A 177 -15.05 12.74 20.16
C VAL A 177 -16.05 12.46 19.02
N GLY A 178 -15.80 11.41 18.22
CA GLY A 178 -16.66 10.99 17.11
C GLY A 178 -15.97 9.99 16.19
N ALA A 179 -16.64 9.60 15.11
CA ALA A 179 -16.08 8.73 14.09
C ALA A 179 -16.77 8.94 12.74
N MET A 180 -16.20 8.34 11.68
CA MET A 180 -16.82 8.23 10.37
C MET A 180 -17.06 6.76 10.04
N HIS A 181 -18.31 6.41 9.72
CA HIS A 181 -18.74 5.07 9.33
C HIS A 181 -18.91 5.00 7.81
N MET A 182 -18.30 3.98 7.22
CA MET A 182 -18.37 3.63 5.79
C MET A 182 -19.07 2.27 5.68
N PRO A 183 -20.39 2.21 5.51
CA PRO A 183 -21.14 0.95 5.57
C PRO A 183 -20.83 -0.01 4.40
N GLU A 184 -20.35 0.54 3.27
CA GLU A 184 -20.04 -0.25 2.07
C GLU A 184 -18.62 -0.79 2.05
N ASP A 185 -17.73 -0.32 2.94
CA ASP A 185 -16.37 -0.86 3.03
C ASP A 185 -16.40 -2.35 3.36
N ALA A 186 -15.34 -3.05 2.98
CA ALA A 186 -15.34 -4.51 2.98
C ALA A 186 -13.99 -5.08 3.37
N VAL A 187 -13.97 -6.39 3.52
CA VAL A 187 -12.76 -7.18 3.72
C VAL A 187 -12.72 -8.31 2.72
N VAL A 188 -11.52 -8.69 2.27
CA VAL A 188 -11.27 -9.76 1.31
C VAL A 188 -10.04 -10.56 1.68
N SER A 189 -9.86 -11.71 1.04
CA SER A 189 -8.57 -12.35 0.88
C SER A 189 -7.87 -11.76 -0.35
N SER A 190 -6.83 -10.96 -0.13
CA SER A 190 -6.07 -10.29 -1.19
C SER A 190 -5.44 -11.26 -2.19
N ALA A 191 -4.96 -12.42 -1.70
CA ALA A 191 -4.41 -13.47 -2.55
C ALA A 191 -5.50 -14.07 -3.46
N ASP A 192 -6.67 -14.37 -2.90
CA ASP A 192 -7.77 -14.96 -3.68
C ASP A 192 -8.36 -13.97 -4.69
N VAL A 193 -8.41 -12.68 -4.37
CA VAL A 193 -8.74 -11.63 -5.34
C VAL A 193 -7.76 -11.63 -6.51
N SER A 194 -6.45 -11.68 -6.24
CA SER A 194 -5.44 -11.72 -7.30
C SER A 194 -5.56 -12.98 -8.17
N LEU A 195 -5.85 -14.13 -7.56
CA LEU A 195 -6.10 -15.39 -8.27
C LEU A 195 -7.39 -15.34 -9.10
N ALA A 196 -8.46 -14.74 -8.59
CA ALA A 196 -9.70 -14.53 -9.32
C ALA A 196 -9.48 -13.66 -10.56
N LEU A 197 -8.78 -12.53 -10.42
CA LEU A 197 -8.41 -11.66 -11.53
C LEU A 197 -7.55 -12.37 -12.57
N ALA A 198 -6.53 -13.12 -12.12
CA ALA A 198 -5.69 -13.94 -12.99
C ALA A 198 -6.51 -14.99 -13.76
N ASN A 199 -7.44 -15.67 -13.09
CA ASN A 199 -8.30 -16.67 -13.71
C ASN A 199 -9.21 -16.05 -14.78
N ALA A 200 -9.84 -14.92 -14.49
CA ALA A 200 -10.64 -14.18 -15.47
C ALA A 200 -9.79 -13.70 -16.66
N ALA A 201 -8.58 -13.18 -16.40
CA ALA A 201 -7.65 -12.78 -17.44
C ALA A 201 -7.26 -13.96 -18.35
N SER A 202 -6.92 -15.12 -17.77
CA SER A 202 -6.59 -16.32 -18.54
C SER A 202 -7.76 -16.85 -19.38
N ARG A 203 -9.00 -16.76 -18.89
CA ARG A 203 -10.20 -17.10 -19.69
C ARG A 203 -10.35 -16.21 -20.93
N ASN A 204 -9.83 -14.99 -20.88
CA ASN A 204 -9.79 -14.06 -22.01
C ASN A 204 -8.54 -14.20 -22.89
N GLY A 205 -7.69 -15.20 -22.64
CA GLY A 205 -6.52 -15.52 -23.46
C GLY A 205 -5.18 -14.94 -22.96
N VAL A 206 -5.13 -14.36 -21.75
CA VAL A 206 -3.85 -13.94 -21.15
C VAL A 206 -2.99 -15.17 -20.80
N GLN A 207 -1.74 -15.17 -21.24
CA GLN A 207 -0.75 -16.18 -20.88
C GLN A 207 -0.06 -15.78 -19.58
N ILE A 208 -0.13 -16.63 -18.56
CA ILE A 208 0.46 -16.37 -17.24
C ILE A 208 1.58 -17.38 -17.00
N HIS A 209 2.80 -16.90 -16.77
CA HIS A 209 3.97 -17.72 -16.48
C HIS A 209 4.53 -17.37 -15.11
N GLU A 210 4.26 -18.23 -14.13
CA GLU A 210 4.95 -18.24 -12.83
C GLU A 210 6.38 -18.77 -12.99
N ARG A 211 7.21 -18.59 -11.95
CA ARG A 211 8.63 -18.99 -11.92
C ARG A 211 9.40 -18.51 -13.15
N THR A 212 9.14 -17.28 -13.58
CA THR A 212 9.78 -16.65 -14.75
C THR A 212 10.18 -15.24 -14.36
N SER A 213 11.49 -15.02 -14.23
CA SER A 213 12.03 -13.75 -13.73
C SER A 213 12.44 -12.85 -14.89
N VAL A 214 12.02 -11.59 -14.87
CA VAL A 214 12.48 -10.57 -15.83
C VAL A 214 13.78 -9.97 -15.32
N SER A 215 14.85 -10.05 -16.10
CA SER A 215 16.17 -9.51 -15.72
C SER A 215 16.33 -8.04 -16.13
N HIS A 216 15.91 -7.72 -17.36
CA HIS A 216 15.91 -6.35 -17.87
C HIS A 216 14.91 -6.19 -19.04
N VAL A 217 14.60 -4.94 -19.37
CA VAL A 217 13.75 -4.55 -20.51
C VAL A 217 14.65 -4.08 -21.64
N MET A 218 14.47 -4.66 -22.83
CA MET A 218 15.20 -4.31 -24.05
C MET A 218 14.60 -3.05 -24.66
N ILE A 219 15.44 -2.07 -24.99
CA ILE A 219 15.01 -0.76 -25.47
C ILE A 219 15.67 -0.49 -26.83
N GLN A 220 14.88 -0.07 -27.81
CA GLN A 220 15.37 0.30 -29.12
C GLN A 220 14.80 1.65 -29.53
N LYS A 221 15.68 2.62 -29.81
CA LYS A 221 15.30 3.98 -30.26
C LYS A 221 14.31 4.68 -29.28
N GLY A 222 14.56 4.56 -27.98
CA GLY A 222 13.75 5.16 -26.92
C GLY A 222 12.35 4.55 -26.77
N ALA A 223 12.17 3.28 -27.17
CA ALA A 223 10.92 2.53 -27.01
C ALA A 223 11.20 1.09 -26.57
N VAL A 224 10.25 0.49 -25.85
CA VAL A 224 10.30 -0.94 -25.51
C VAL A 224 10.38 -1.78 -26.79
N ALA A 225 11.31 -2.74 -26.81
CA ALA A 225 11.46 -3.73 -27.88
C ALA A 225 11.20 -5.17 -27.40
N GLY A 226 11.28 -5.41 -26.10
CA GLY A 226 11.00 -6.70 -25.49
C GLY A 226 11.52 -6.80 -24.07
N VAL A 227 11.50 -8.01 -23.53
CA VAL A 227 12.05 -8.34 -22.22
C VAL A 227 12.99 -9.52 -22.30
N GLU A 228 14.03 -9.52 -21.46
CA GLU A 228 14.85 -10.70 -21.22
C GLU A 228 14.42 -11.37 -19.92
N THR A 229 14.27 -12.69 -19.99
CA THR A 229 13.91 -13.53 -18.84
C THR A 229 14.96 -14.63 -18.63
N ASP A 230 14.91 -15.28 -17.48
CA ASP A 230 15.67 -16.51 -17.20
C ASP A 230 15.30 -17.70 -18.10
N ARG A 231 14.23 -17.58 -18.91
CA ARG A 231 13.71 -18.62 -19.80
C ARG A 231 13.69 -18.21 -21.28
N GLY A 232 14.37 -17.12 -21.63
CA GLY A 232 14.46 -16.59 -22.99
C GLY A 232 13.85 -15.19 -23.15
N GLN A 233 13.88 -14.69 -24.38
CA GLN A 233 13.42 -13.34 -24.70
C GLN A 233 12.00 -13.36 -25.25
N ILE A 234 11.25 -12.29 -24.98
CA ILE A 234 9.93 -12.02 -25.56
C ILE A 234 9.98 -10.65 -26.21
N GLU A 235 9.82 -10.57 -27.53
CA GLU A 235 9.66 -9.30 -28.24
C GLU A 235 8.29 -8.71 -27.88
N CYS A 236 8.24 -7.43 -27.49
CA CYS A 236 6.99 -6.76 -27.16
C CYS A 236 7.02 -5.24 -27.41
N GLN A 237 5.84 -4.66 -27.60
CA GLN A 237 5.67 -3.21 -27.83
C GLN A 237 5.45 -2.44 -26.53
N TYR A 238 4.81 -3.10 -25.56
CA TYR A 238 4.48 -2.53 -24.26
C TYR A 238 5.04 -3.39 -23.13
N PHE A 239 5.52 -2.74 -22.10
CA PHE A 239 5.94 -3.36 -20.85
C PHE A 239 5.26 -2.67 -19.67
N VAL A 240 4.72 -3.43 -18.72
CA VAL A 240 4.12 -2.88 -17.50
C VAL A 240 4.86 -3.40 -16.28
N ASN A 241 5.55 -2.51 -15.57
CA ASN A 241 6.24 -2.81 -14.33
C ASN A 241 5.25 -2.76 -13.14
N CYS A 242 4.74 -3.94 -12.78
CA CYS A 242 3.91 -4.19 -11.60
C CYS A 242 4.67 -4.96 -10.52
N ALA A 243 6.01 -4.90 -10.52
CA ALA A 243 6.88 -5.72 -9.69
C ALA A 243 6.96 -5.28 -8.22
N GLY A 244 5.94 -4.59 -7.69
CA GLY A 244 5.87 -4.18 -6.28
C GLY A 244 7.14 -3.46 -5.79
N GLN A 245 7.74 -3.97 -4.72
CA GLN A 245 9.00 -3.43 -4.16
C GLN A 245 10.21 -3.56 -5.12
N TRP A 246 10.18 -4.53 -6.04
CA TRP A 246 11.24 -4.76 -7.03
C TRP A 246 11.16 -3.81 -8.22
N ALA A 247 10.07 -3.04 -8.34
CA ALA A 247 9.88 -2.15 -9.49
C ALA A 247 11.01 -1.11 -9.59
N TYR A 248 11.55 -0.64 -8.45
CA TYR A 248 12.71 0.27 -8.44
C TYR A 248 13.94 -0.37 -9.11
N GLU A 249 14.29 -1.60 -8.72
CA GLU A 249 15.51 -2.25 -9.20
C GLU A 249 15.38 -2.69 -10.65
N LEU A 250 14.19 -3.15 -11.05
CA LEU A 250 13.88 -3.50 -12.44
C LEU A 250 13.88 -2.26 -13.35
N GLY A 251 13.43 -1.10 -12.83
CA GLY A 251 13.54 0.17 -13.55
C GLY A 251 15.00 0.54 -13.79
N LEU A 252 15.87 0.33 -12.80
CA LEU A 252 17.30 0.61 -12.91
C LEU A 252 18.10 -0.42 -13.72
N SER A 253 17.59 -1.64 -13.92
CA SER A 253 18.28 -2.69 -14.69
C SER A 253 18.09 -2.57 -16.20
N SER A 254 17.18 -1.71 -16.65
CA SER A 254 16.93 -1.46 -18.07
C SER A 254 18.10 -0.67 -18.70
N GLU A 255 18.35 -0.86 -20.01
CA GLU A 255 19.45 -0.19 -20.73
C GLU A 255 19.42 1.33 -20.57
N GLU A 256 18.22 1.91 -20.66
CA GLU A 256 17.93 3.27 -20.24
C GLU A 256 17.24 3.21 -18.85
N PRO A 257 17.88 3.66 -17.77
CA PRO A 257 17.31 3.54 -16.42
C PRO A 257 16.00 4.30 -16.26
N ILE A 258 14.97 3.62 -15.77
CA ILE A 258 13.68 4.20 -15.43
C ILE A 258 13.64 4.53 -13.94
N SER A 259 13.40 5.81 -13.65
CA SER A 259 13.36 6.35 -12.29
C SER A 259 11.98 6.10 -11.65
N ILE A 260 11.87 5.08 -10.80
CA ILE A 260 10.62 4.69 -10.10
C ILE A 260 10.78 4.88 -8.58
N PRO A 261 10.50 6.07 -8.02
CA PRO A 261 10.86 6.37 -6.63
C PRO A 261 9.97 5.65 -5.62
N LEU A 262 10.43 4.51 -5.12
CA LEU A 262 9.84 3.80 -4.01
C LEU A 262 10.91 3.16 -3.13
N HIS A 263 10.58 2.94 -1.86
CA HIS A 263 11.44 2.26 -0.91
C HIS A 263 10.62 1.35 0.00
N ALA A 264 11.18 0.21 0.36
CA ALA A 264 10.50 -0.72 1.23
C ALA A 264 10.80 -0.45 2.71
N CYS A 265 9.82 -0.69 3.56
CA CYS A 265 9.93 -0.71 5.02
C CYS A 265 9.31 -1.99 5.58
N GLU A 266 9.72 -2.35 6.79
CA GLU A 266 9.00 -3.34 7.59
C GLU A 266 7.60 -2.84 7.94
N HIS A 267 6.62 -3.75 7.93
CA HIS A 267 5.23 -3.51 8.30
C HIS A 267 4.74 -4.67 9.17
N PHE A 268 4.05 -4.31 10.26
CA PHE A 268 3.70 -5.26 11.32
C PHE A 268 2.20 -5.42 11.50
N TYR A 269 1.77 -6.66 11.72
CA TYR A 269 0.44 -6.95 12.26
C TYR A 269 0.45 -8.26 13.07
N LEU A 270 -0.39 -8.32 14.10
CA LEU A 270 -0.60 -9.50 14.91
C LEU A 270 -1.85 -10.27 14.43
N LEU A 271 -1.82 -11.57 14.66
CA LEU A 271 -2.96 -12.48 14.51
C LEU A 271 -3.23 -13.15 15.85
N THR A 272 -4.49 -13.18 16.28
CA THR A 272 -4.88 -13.84 17.54
C THR A 272 -5.60 -15.15 17.31
N ARG A 273 -5.65 -15.98 18.36
CA ARG A 273 -6.58 -17.12 18.42
C ARG A 273 -8.04 -16.65 18.34
N PRO A 274 -8.98 -17.54 17.99
CA PRO A 274 -10.40 -17.23 18.03
C PRO A 274 -10.87 -16.73 19.40
N LEU A 275 -11.74 -15.72 19.39
CA LEU A 275 -12.39 -15.21 20.58
C LEU A 275 -13.35 -16.26 21.15
N LYS A 276 -13.50 -16.29 22.49
CA LYS A 276 -14.51 -17.13 23.15
C LYS A 276 -15.92 -16.87 22.62
N LYS A 277 -16.23 -15.60 22.35
CA LYS A 277 -17.43 -15.16 21.63
C LYS A 277 -16.97 -14.41 20.38
N PRO A 278 -17.04 -15.02 19.19
CA PRO A 278 -16.67 -14.38 17.95
C PRO A 278 -17.49 -13.11 17.68
N LEU A 279 -16.86 -12.15 17.01
CA LEU A 279 -17.57 -11.01 16.42
C LEU A 279 -18.44 -11.49 15.26
N GLU A 280 -19.58 -10.82 15.06
CA GLU A 280 -20.40 -11.05 13.88
C GLU A 280 -19.61 -10.73 12.62
N SER A 281 -19.85 -11.46 11.53
CA SER A 281 -19.13 -11.25 10.26
C SER A 281 -19.34 -9.84 9.69
N SER A 282 -20.48 -9.21 9.98
CA SER A 282 -20.81 -7.83 9.61
C SER A 282 -20.25 -6.77 10.57
N THR A 283 -19.48 -7.16 11.60
CA THR A 283 -18.89 -6.17 12.52
C THR A 283 -17.87 -5.32 11.76
N PRO A 284 -17.98 -3.97 11.78
CA PRO A 284 -17.10 -3.11 11.00
C PRO A 284 -15.63 -3.25 11.35
N THR A 285 -14.78 -3.07 10.34
CA THR A 285 -13.33 -2.91 10.56
C THR A 285 -13.08 -1.57 11.26
N ILE A 286 -12.13 -1.52 12.19
CA ILE A 286 -11.74 -0.30 12.90
C ILE A 286 -10.45 0.26 12.33
N VAL A 287 -10.43 1.57 12.12
CA VAL A 287 -9.20 2.34 11.87
C VAL A 287 -9.13 3.40 12.97
N ASP A 288 -8.07 3.38 13.78
CA ASP A 288 -7.76 4.37 14.80
C ASP A 288 -6.48 5.12 14.40
N PRO A 289 -6.57 6.20 13.60
CA PRO A 289 -5.38 6.93 13.16
C PRO A 289 -4.61 7.56 14.32
N ASP A 290 -5.31 7.98 15.38
CA ASP A 290 -4.69 8.62 16.54
C ASP A 290 -3.96 7.58 17.42
N GLY A 291 -4.50 6.36 17.52
CA GLY A 291 -3.83 5.17 18.09
C GLY A 291 -2.84 4.49 17.14
N ARG A 292 -2.83 4.90 15.87
CA ARG A 292 -1.99 4.39 14.77
C ARG A 292 -2.22 2.93 14.40
N ILE A 293 -3.41 2.39 14.65
CA ILE A 293 -3.75 0.98 14.42
C ILE A 293 -4.97 0.82 13.51
N TYR A 294 -5.08 -0.36 12.91
CA TYR A 294 -6.30 -0.88 12.32
C TYR A 294 -6.60 -2.26 12.90
N VAL A 295 -7.88 -2.64 12.90
CA VAL A 295 -8.35 -3.90 13.47
C VAL A 295 -9.49 -4.48 12.64
N ARG A 296 -9.45 -5.78 12.35
CA ARG A 296 -10.58 -6.52 11.79
C ARG A 296 -10.74 -7.89 12.45
N SER A 297 -11.95 -8.43 12.35
CA SER A 297 -12.18 -9.86 12.63
C SER A 297 -11.41 -10.72 11.63
N TRP A 298 -10.72 -11.75 12.10
CA TRP A 298 -9.95 -12.66 11.26
C TRP A 298 -10.04 -14.09 11.81
N GLN A 299 -10.65 -15.00 11.04
CA GLN A 299 -10.84 -16.41 11.41
C GLN A 299 -11.44 -16.63 12.82
N GLY A 300 -12.40 -15.77 13.21
CA GLY A 300 -13.02 -15.79 14.55
C GLY A 300 -12.18 -15.13 15.64
N GLY A 301 -10.92 -14.76 15.35
CA GLY A 301 -10.03 -13.95 16.17
C GLY A 301 -9.93 -12.52 15.64
N ILE A 302 -8.78 -11.90 15.88
CA ILE A 302 -8.48 -10.51 15.52
C ILE A 302 -7.18 -10.45 14.71
N LEU A 303 -7.20 -9.62 13.67
CA LEU A 303 -6.01 -9.13 13.00
C LEU A 303 -5.88 -7.65 13.32
N SER A 304 -4.73 -7.24 13.86
CA SER A 304 -4.44 -5.83 14.10
C SER A 304 -3.01 -5.48 13.71
N GLY A 305 -2.85 -4.43 12.91
CA GLY A 305 -1.57 -3.86 12.56
C GLY A 305 -1.63 -2.34 12.64
N GLY A 306 -0.54 -1.68 12.26
CA GLY A 306 -0.47 -0.23 12.36
C GLY A 306 0.76 0.34 11.69
N PHE A 307 0.95 1.64 11.85
CA PHE A 307 2.12 2.36 11.32
C PHE A 307 2.85 3.03 12.48
N GLU A 308 4.04 2.55 12.86
CA GLU A 308 4.77 3.15 13.99
C GLU A 308 5.31 4.54 13.66
N LYS A 309 5.85 5.25 14.65
CA LYS A 309 6.50 6.55 14.45
C LYS A 309 7.95 6.44 13.97
N ASN A 310 8.58 5.28 14.17
CA ASN A 310 9.99 5.04 13.86
C ASN A 310 10.10 3.87 12.86
N PRO A 311 9.71 4.05 11.60
CA PRO A 311 9.68 2.97 10.63
C PRO A 311 11.07 2.37 10.41
N LYS A 312 11.13 1.15 9.88
CA LYS A 312 12.38 0.45 9.58
C LYS A 312 12.55 0.25 8.08
N PRO A 313 13.34 1.08 7.39
CA PRO A 313 13.67 0.89 5.99
C PRO A 313 14.47 -0.39 5.81
N ILE A 314 14.12 -1.16 4.80
CA ILE A 314 14.80 -2.42 4.46
C ILE A 314 15.44 -2.32 3.08
N PHE A 315 16.36 -3.25 2.80
CA PHE A 315 17.12 -3.27 1.54
C PHE A 315 17.90 -1.96 1.31
N THR A 316 18.41 -1.39 2.41
CA THR A 316 19.26 -0.19 2.41
C THR A 316 20.58 -0.44 1.67
N GLU A 317 21.03 -1.70 1.64
CA GLU A 317 22.21 -2.19 0.91
C GLU A 317 21.84 -3.49 0.15
N GLY A 318 22.43 -3.70 -1.03
CA GLY A 318 22.19 -4.90 -1.85
C GLY A 318 20.99 -4.82 -2.82
N ARG A 319 20.56 -6.00 -3.28
CA ARG A 319 19.37 -6.24 -4.11
C ARG A 319 18.32 -6.98 -3.29
N ASN A 320 17.05 -6.69 -3.52
CA ASN A 320 15.94 -7.43 -2.92
C ASN A 320 16.03 -8.94 -3.25
N GLN A 321 15.60 -9.79 -2.32
CA GLN A 321 15.47 -11.22 -2.58
C GLN A 321 14.35 -11.49 -3.60
N LEU A 322 14.43 -12.58 -4.38
CA LEU A 322 13.45 -12.92 -5.41
C LEU A 322 12.05 -13.26 -4.84
N GLU A 323 11.94 -13.69 -3.59
CA GLU A 323 10.65 -13.95 -2.95
C GLU A 323 10.60 -13.33 -1.55
N ILE A 324 9.41 -12.89 -1.12
CA ILE A 324 9.22 -12.38 0.23
C ILE A 324 9.10 -13.54 1.20
N GLN A 325 10.09 -13.67 2.06
CA GLN A 325 9.99 -14.43 3.30
C GLN A 325 9.48 -13.54 4.42
N ASN A 326 8.89 -14.13 5.46
CA ASN A 326 8.58 -13.38 6.68
C ASN A 326 9.89 -12.82 7.23
N LEU A 327 9.90 -11.54 7.55
CA LEU A 327 10.98 -10.95 8.31
C LEU A 327 10.86 -11.41 9.77
N HIS A 328 11.94 -11.27 10.53
CA HIS A 328 11.93 -11.65 11.94
C HIS A 328 10.91 -10.81 12.72
N GLU A 329 10.22 -11.45 13.66
CA GLU A 329 9.36 -10.76 14.61
C GLU A 329 10.18 -9.76 15.45
N ASP A 330 9.59 -8.60 15.74
CA ASP A 330 10.17 -7.61 16.65
C ASP A 330 9.08 -7.08 17.59
N TRP A 331 9.06 -7.66 18.79
CA TRP A 331 8.04 -7.38 19.80
C TRP A 331 8.25 -6.02 20.49
N ASP A 332 9.50 -5.61 20.68
CA ASP A 332 9.82 -4.32 21.29
C ASP A 332 9.42 -3.17 20.36
N HIS A 333 9.63 -3.36 19.05
CA HIS A 333 9.18 -2.41 18.03
C HIS A 333 7.65 -2.34 17.92
N PHE A 334 6.98 -3.48 18.06
CA PHE A 334 5.52 -3.58 17.95
C PHE A 334 4.76 -3.15 19.23
N GLU A 335 5.43 -3.09 20.39
CA GLU A 335 4.84 -2.77 21.70
C GLU A 335 3.91 -1.53 21.68
N PRO A 336 4.27 -0.39 21.06
CA PRO A 336 3.41 0.79 21.08
C PRO A 336 2.06 0.56 20.39
N LEU A 337 2.04 -0.25 19.33
CA LEU A 337 0.83 -0.63 18.60
C LEU A 337 -0.01 -1.61 19.42
N LEU A 338 0.64 -2.58 20.08
CA LEU A 338 -0.05 -3.50 20.99
C LEU A 338 -0.69 -2.76 22.17
N SER A 339 0.03 -1.82 22.78
CA SER A 339 -0.47 -0.96 23.85
C SER A 339 -1.65 -0.10 23.37
N ALA A 340 -1.62 0.39 22.13
CA ALA A 340 -2.76 1.08 21.52
C ALA A 340 -3.96 0.16 21.30
N LEU A 341 -3.73 -1.08 20.83
CA LEU A 341 -4.77 -2.08 20.65
C LEU A 341 -5.46 -2.42 21.97
N LEU A 342 -4.70 -2.69 23.03
CA LEU A 342 -5.27 -3.03 24.35
C LEU A 342 -6.04 -1.86 24.95
N ARG A 343 -5.60 -0.61 24.74
CA ARG A 343 -6.37 0.58 25.13
C ARG A 343 -7.70 0.68 24.39
N ARG A 344 -7.68 0.40 23.08
CA ARG A 344 -8.87 0.50 22.21
C ARG A 344 -9.81 -0.68 22.40
N MET A 345 -9.30 -1.87 22.74
CA MET A 345 -10.04 -3.11 22.92
C MET A 345 -9.56 -3.86 24.19
N PRO A 346 -9.89 -3.37 25.40
CA PRO A 346 -9.39 -3.95 26.66
C PRO A 346 -9.76 -5.42 26.87
N GLY A 347 -10.85 -5.89 26.26
CA GLY A 347 -11.27 -7.29 26.31
C GLY A 347 -10.28 -8.29 25.68
N LEU A 348 -9.21 -7.82 25.02
CA LEU A 348 -8.19 -8.64 24.39
C LEU A 348 -7.00 -8.97 25.31
N GLU A 349 -6.92 -8.41 26.53
CA GLU A 349 -5.77 -8.59 27.44
C GLU A 349 -5.41 -10.07 27.72
N ALA A 350 -6.43 -10.94 27.79
CA ALA A 350 -6.25 -12.36 28.07
C ALA A 350 -6.18 -13.25 26.81
N LEU A 351 -6.15 -12.65 25.62
CA LEU A 351 -6.21 -13.40 24.36
C LEU A 351 -4.80 -13.86 23.93
N GLU A 352 -4.72 -15.11 23.50
CA GLU A 352 -3.48 -15.68 22.97
C GLU A 352 -3.19 -15.12 21.56
N ILE A 353 -1.99 -14.60 21.38
CA ILE A 353 -1.46 -14.19 20.07
C ILE A 353 -0.96 -15.46 19.35
N MET A 354 -1.43 -15.67 18.13
CA MET A 354 -0.96 -16.77 17.27
C MET A 354 0.38 -16.46 16.63
N GLN A 355 0.54 -15.23 16.13
CA GLN A 355 1.70 -14.84 15.35
C GLN A 355 1.83 -13.32 15.32
N LEU A 356 3.06 -12.82 15.35
CA LEU A 356 3.40 -11.48 14.88
C LEU A 356 3.95 -11.60 13.46
N VAL A 357 3.34 -10.92 12.50
CA VAL A 357 3.81 -10.90 11.12
C VAL A 357 4.62 -9.63 10.91
N ASN A 358 5.85 -9.80 10.41
CA ASN A 358 6.67 -8.73 9.86
C ASN A 358 6.85 -8.99 8.36
N CYS A 359 6.40 -8.05 7.54
CA CYS A 359 6.48 -8.15 6.08
C CYS A 359 6.98 -6.84 5.46
N PRO A 360 7.66 -6.91 4.30
CA PRO A 360 8.06 -5.73 3.56
C PRO A 360 6.87 -5.07 2.85
N GLU A 361 6.83 -3.74 2.89
CA GLU A 361 5.87 -2.93 2.15
C GLU A 361 6.55 -1.71 1.54
N SER A 362 6.12 -1.33 0.33
CA SER A 362 6.69 -0.25 -0.46
C SER A 362 5.94 1.07 -0.27
N PHE A 363 6.72 2.14 -0.07
CA PHE A 363 6.22 3.50 0.07
C PHE A 363 6.89 4.42 -0.94
N THR A 364 6.14 5.43 -1.38
CA THR A 364 6.59 6.45 -2.31
C THR A 364 6.85 7.77 -1.58
N PRO A 365 7.64 8.69 -2.17
CA PRO A 365 8.00 9.94 -1.50
C PRO A 365 6.83 10.82 -1.09
N ASP A 366 5.67 10.67 -1.72
CA ASP A 366 4.50 11.52 -1.49
C ASP A 366 3.27 10.77 -0.95
N MET A 367 3.44 9.50 -0.55
CA MET A 367 2.38 8.61 -0.06
C MET A 367 1.26 8.33 -1.08
N ARG A 368 1.55 8.45 -2.38
CA ARG A 368 0.61 8.11 -3.46
C ARG A 368 1.17 7.05 -4.38
N CYS A 369 0.32 6.22 -4.97
CA CYS A 369 0.80 5.24 -5.92
C CYS A 369 1.47 5.88 -7.15
N ILE A 370 2.31 5.09 -7.81
CA ILE A 370 2.97 5.47 -9.05
C ILE A 370 2.29 4.73 -10.18
N MET A 371 1.82 5.48 -11.17
CA MET A 371 1.13 5.00 -12.36
C MET A 371 1.63 5.75 -13.60
N GLY A 372 1.65 5.08 -14.74
CA GLY A 372 1.73 5.73 -16.05
C GLY A 372 2.99 5.41 -16.84
N GLU A 373 3.09 6.04 -18.01
CA GLU A 373 4.19 5.83 -18.95
C GLU A 373 5.46 6.59 -18.52
N SER A 374 6.60 5.92 -18.70
CA SER A 374 7.92 6.51 -18.54
C SER A 374 8.10 7.76 -19.41
N PRO A 375 8.67 8.86 -18.87
CA PRO A 375 9.01 10.02 -19.69
C PRO A 375 10.16 9.77 -20.67
N THR A 376 10.97 8.73 -20.47
CA THR A 376 12.18 8.48 -21.27
C THR A 376 12.02 7.36 -22.28
N VAL A 377 11.14 6.38 -22.02
CA VAL A 377 10.98 5.18 -22.85
C VAL A 377 9.52 4.96 -23.19
N ARG A 378 9.18 5.09 -24.48
CA ARG A 378 7.81 4.82 -24.97
C ARG A 378 7.43 3.36 -24.76
N GLY A 379 6.20 3.12 -24.35
CA GLY A 379 5.66 1.79 -24.10
C GLY A 379 6.07 1.17 -22.75
N TYR A 380 6.91 1.83 -21.95
CA TYR A 380 7.23 1.40 -20.59
C TYR A 380 6.27 2.04 -19.59
N PHE A 381 5.35 1.26 -19.03
CA PHE A 381 4.39 1.69 -18.02
C PHE A 381 4.77 1.17 -16.64
N VAL A 382 4.34 1.88 -15.60
CA VAL A 382 4.55 1.51 -14.19
C VAL A 382 3.23 1.48 -13.46
N LEU A 383 3.06 0.49 -12.58
CA LEU A 383 2.03 0.48 -11.55
C LEU A 383 2.58 -0.10 -10.23
N ALA A 384 3.09 0.76 -9.36
CA ALA A 384 3.80 0.32 -8.15
C ALA A 384 3.68 1.34 -7.00
N GLY A 385 4.28 1.00 -5.85
CA GLY A 385 4.38 1.91 -4.70
C GLY A 385 3.03 2.22 -4.05
N MET A 386 2.27 1.19 -3.67
CA MET A 386 0.88 1.34 -3.26
C MET A 386 0.68 1.88 -1.83
N ASN A 387 1.75 2.14 -1.08
CA ASN A 387 1.70 2.74 0.28
C ASN A 387 0.72 2.01 1.21
N SER A 388 0.80 0.68 1.25
CA SER A 388 -0.10 -0.20 2.03
C SER A 388 -1.59 -0.14 1.65
N ALA A 389 -1.97 0.54 0.56
CA ALA A 389 -3.35 0.62 0.07
C ALA A 389 -3.61 -0.30 -1.14
N GLY A 390 -2.70 -1.24 -1.44
CA GLY A 390 -2.71 -2.05 -2.66
C GLY A 390 -4.03 -2.80 -2.89
N VAL A 391 -4.58 -3.47 -1.87
CA VAL A 391 -5.86 -4.17 -2.03
C VAL A 391 -7.02 -3.19 -2.25
N SER A 392 -7.04 -2.06 -1.53
CA SER A 392 -8.12 -1.09 -1.69
C SER A 392 -8.11 -0.45 -3.07
N LEU A 393 -6.94 -0.21 -3.67
CA LEU A 393 -6.83 0.51 -4.95
C LEU A 393 -6.74 -0.43 -6.17
N GLY A 394 -6.44 -1.71 -5.99
CA GLY A 394 -5.92 -2.57 -7.07
C GLY A 394 -6.83 -2.76 -8.27
N GLY A 395 -8.14 -2.90 -8.06
CA GLY A 395 -9.10 -3.01 -9.15
C GLY A 395 -9.10 -1.73 -10.00
N GLY A 396 -9.31 -0.59 -9.35
CA GLY A 396 -9.41 0.72 -10.01
C GLY A 396 -8.10 1.17 -10.62
N ALA A 397 -6.98 0.88 -9.97
CA ALA A 397 -5.66 1.21 -10.47
C ALA A 397 -5.33 0.44 -11.76
N GLY A 398 -5.62 -0.88 -11.79
CA GLY A 398 -5.48 -1.67 -13.01
C GLY A 398 -6.39 -1.20 -14.13
N LYS A 399 -7.64 -0.85 -13.83
CA LYS A 399 -8.58 -0.27 -14.81
C LYS A 399 -8.05 1.01 -15.44
N HIS A 400 -7.67 2.00 -14.63
CA HIS A 400 -7.25 3.30 -15.14
C HIS A 400 -5.95 3.22 -15.95
N LEU A 401 -5.00 2.36 -15.55
CA LEU A 401 -3.80 2.15 -16.35
C LEU A 401 -4.11 1.44 -17.67
N ALA A 402 -4.95 0.39 -17.65
CA ALA A 402 -5.35 -0.32 -18.86
C ALA A 402 -6.08 0.62 -19.84
N GLU A 403 -7.02 1.43 -19.36
CA GLU A 403 -7.70 2.46 -20.16
C GLU A 403 -6.72 3.48 -20.74
N TRP A 404 -5.72 3.90 -19.96
CA TRP A 404 -4.68 4.79 -20.46
C TRP A 404 -3.88 4.13 -21.59
N MET A 405 -3.43 2.89 -21.41
CA MET A 405 -2.67 2.18 -22.44
C MET A 405 -3.48 1.95 -23.72
N VAL A 406 -4.78 1.65 -23.61
CA VAL A 406 -5.65 1.39 -24.77
C VAL A 406 -6.01 2.67 -25.53
N ASN A 407 -6.23 3.77 -24.81
CA ASN A 407 -6.71 5.02 -25.40
C ASN A 407 -5.58 6.01 -25.74
N ASP A 408 -4.34 5.74 -25.33
CA ASP A 408 -3.20 6.67 -25.31
C ASP A 408 -3.37 7.90 -24.38
N TYR A 409 -4.48 8.01 -23.64
CA TYR A 409 -4.72 9.03 -22.63
C TYR A 409 -5.51 8.49 -21.44
N PRO A 410 -5.29 9.01 -20.22
CA PRO A 410 -6.01 8.54 -19.04
C PRO A 410 -7.49 8.96 -19.08
N SER A 411 -8.36 8.05 -18.67
CA SER A 411 -9.82 8.28 -18.60
C SER A 411 -10.25 9.28 -17.53
N GLU A 412 -9.36 9.57 -16.58
CA GLU A 412 -9.56 10.46 -15.44
C GLU A 412 -8.30 11.28 -15.19
N ASN A 413 -8.39 12.34 -14.38
CA ASN A 413 -7.21 13.09 -13.96
C ASN A 413 -6.37 12.27 -12.96
N VAL A 414 -5.34 11.59 -13.48
CA VAL A 414 -4.38 10.78 -12.72
C VAL A 414 -3.07 11.53 -12.43
N TRP A 415 -2.97 12.84 -12.67
CA TRP A 415 -1.70 13.59 -12.54
C TRP A 415 -1.04 13.46 -11.17
N SER A 416 -1.83 13.35 -10.10
CA SER A 416 -1.30 13.14 -8.74
C SER A 416 -0.65 11.76 -8.53
N LEU A 417 -0.89 10.82 -9.44
CA LEU A 417 -0.37 9.45 -9.44
C LEU A 417 0.63 9.20 -10.58
N ASP A 418 0.74 10.12 -11.53
CA ASP A 418 1.63 10.04 -12.68
C ASP A 418 3.10 9.92 -12.24
N LEU A 419 3.84 8.99 -12.85
CA LEU A 419 5.28 8.79 -12.66
C LEU A 419 6.08 10.09 -12.88
N LYS A 420 5.67 10.92 -13.84
CA LYS A 420 6.32 12.18 -14.25
C LYS A 420 6.30 13.26 -13.18
N ARG A 421 5.54 13.08 -12.08
CA ARG A 421 5.55 14.03 -10.97
C ARG A 421 6.89 14.07 -10.21
N PHE A 422 7.70 13.02 -10.35
CA PHE A 422 8.99 12.89 -9.71
C PHE A 422 10.16 13.19 -10.65
N GLY A 423 11.20 13.81 -10.10
CA GLY A 423 12.47 14.02 -10.80
C GLY A 423 13.55 13.02 -10.36
N ALA A 424 14.65 12.94 -11.11
CA ALA A 424 15.73 11.99 -10.85
C ALA A 424 16.31 12.06 -9.41
N LEU A 425 16.41 13.26 -8.83
CA LEU A 425 16.92 13.45 -7.46
C LEU A 425 16.04 12.76 -6.41
N GLN A 426 14.73 12.68 -6.66
CA GLN A 426 13.76 12.03 -5.76
C GLN A 426 13.77 10.50 -5.87
N SER A 427 14.57 9.94 -6.79
CA SER A 427 14.75 8.50 -6.97
C SER A 427 16.11 8.00 -6.49
N SER A 428 16.95 8.88 -5.92
CA SER A 428 18.21 8.46 -5.31
C SER A 428 17.92 7.62 -4.06
N ARG A 429 18.69 6.53 -3.85
CA ARG A 429 18.54 5.67 -2.67
C ARG A 429 18.62 6.45 -1.37
N THR A 430 19.51 7.43 -1.29
CA THR A 430 19.66 8.30 -0.10
C THR A 430 18.41 9.12 0.17
N PHE A 431 17.85 9.78 -0.85
CA PHE A 431 16.60 10.53 -0.68
C PHE A 431 15.47 9.59 -0.24
N LEU A 432 15.32 8.46 -0.93
CA LEU A 432 14.27 7.49 -0.66
C LEU A 432 14.36 6.94 0.77
N ARG A 433 15.55 6.56 1.23
CA ARG A 433 15.79 6.08 2.59
C ARG A 433 15.46 7.14 3.65
N HIS A 434 15.81 8.40 3.44
CA HIS A 434 15.47 9.45 4.40
C HIS A 434 13.99 9.80 4.37
N ARG A 435 13.41 9.86 3.18
CA ARG A 435 12.00 10.19 2.97
C ARG A 435 11.08 9.11 3.55
N VAL A 436 11.45 7.84 3.40
CA VAL A 436 10.60 6.75 3.87
C VAL A 436 10.39 6.77 5.38
N MET A 437 11.40 7.26 6.13
CA MET A 437 11.34 7.46 7.58
C MET A 437 10.24 8.43 8.00
N GLU A 438 9.87 9.35 7.10
CA GLU A 438 8.86 10.37 7.34
C GLU A 438 7.49 9.94 6.80
N VAL A 439 7.43 9.42 5.56
CA VAL A 439 6.16 9.15 4.87
C VAL A 439 5.34 8.03 5.50
N MET A 440 5.99 6.99 6.02
CA MET A 440 5.27 5.86 6.62
C MET A 440 4.51 6.32 7.87
N PRO A 441 5.13 7.04 8.82
CA PRO A 441 4.41 7.61 9.95
C PRO A 441 3.26 8.55 9.56
N LEU A 442 3.44 9.30 8.48
CA LEU A 442 2.48 10.29 8.00
C LEU A 442 1.20 9.69 7.43
N ILE A 443 1.10 8.37 7.24
CA ILE A 443 -0.14 7.73 6.81
C ILE A 443 -1.27 7.98 7.82
N TYR A 444 -0.95 7.98 9.12
CA TYR A 444 -1.92 8.21 10.18
C TYR A 444 -1.79 9.56 10.90
N ASP A 445 -0.73 10.32 10.65
CA ASP A 445 -0.63 11.66 11.21
C ASP A 445 -1.71 12.60 10.65
N LEU A 446 -2.10 13.55 11.50
CA LEU A 446 -3.01 14.60 11.10
C LEU A 446 -2.26 15.67 10.30
N LYS A 447 -2.48 15.71 8.99
CA LYS A 447 -1.93 16.72 8.09
C LYS A 447 -2.78 17.99 8.13
N VAL A 448 -2.46 18.87 9.07
CA VAL A 448 -3.07 20.19 9.20
C VAL A 448 -2.62 21.15 8.10
N PRO A 449 -3.32 22.27 7.86
CA PRO A 449 -2.92 23.24 6.86
C PRO A 449 -1.46 23.68 7.10
N ARG A 450 -0.71 23.82 6.00
CA ARG A 450 0.74 24.13 5.96
C ARG A 450 1.71 23.04 6.32
N TRP A 451 1.24 21.86 6.72
CA TRP A 451 2.13 20.73 6.81
C TRP A 451 2.95 20.60 5.51
N ASP A 452 4.23 20.30 5.68
CA ASP A 452 5.20 20.13 4.63
C ASP A 452 6.22 19.09 5.07
N PHE A 453 6.86 18.50 4.08
CA PHE A 453 7.87 17.49 4.27
C PHE A 453 9.11 18.07 4.98
N GLN A 454 9.66 17.35 5.95
CA GLN A 454 10.82 17.78 6.75
C GLN A 454 12.12 17.10 6.30
N THR A 455 12.04 15.89 5.76
CA THR A 455 13.20 15.17 5.18
C THR A 455 13.33 15.50 3.69
N GLY A 456 14.44 15.09 3.05
CA GLY A 456 14.62 15.23 1.60
C GLY A 456 14.50 16.66 1.06
N ARG A 457 14.97 17.65 1.84
CA ARG A 457 14.89 19.08 1.56
C ARG A 457 16.16 19.59 0.87
N GLN A 458 16.07 20.81 0.35
CA GLN A 458 17.19 21.54 -0.28
C GLN A 458 17.86 20.75 -1.42
N LEU A 459 17.11 19.90 -2.13
CA LEU A 459 17.61 19.22 -3.32
C LEU A 459 17.93 20.22 -4.44
N ARG A 460 17.15 21.29 -4.51
CA ARG A 460 17.30 22.39 -5.46
C ARG A 460 16.95 23.70 -4.76
N THR A 461 17.88 24.64 -4.76
CA THR A 461 17.67 25.99 -4.22
C THR A 461 17.85 27.02 -5.33
N SER A 462 17.12 28.13 -5.25
CA SER A 462 17.36 29.26 -6.15
C SER A 462 18.58 30.05 -5.68
N PRO A 463 19.21 30.88 -6.54
CA PRO A 463 20.27 31.79 -6.11
C PRO A 463 19.85 32.80 -5.02
N LEU A 464 18.54 32.93 -4.78
CA LEU A 464 17.99 33.80 -3.75
C LEU A 464 17.77 33.09 -2.41
N TYR A 465 18.01 31.77 -2.31
CA TYR A 465 17.67 30.97 -1.15
C TYR A 465 18.18 31.58 0.16
N ASP A 466 19.49 31.81 0.27
CA ASP A 466 20.09 32.37 1.49
C ASP A 466 19.55 33.77 1.83
N ARG A 467 19.27 34.59 0.81
CA ARG A 467 18.72 35.94 1.01
C ARG A 467 17.29 35.90 1.54
N LEU A 468 16.47 34.99 1.00
CA LEU A 468 15.07 34.83 1.42
C LEU A 468 14.98 34.16 2.78
N ASP A 469 15.86 33.19 3.06
CA ASP A 469 15.95 32.54 4.37
C ASP A 469 16.31 33.56 5.47
N ALA A 470 17.29 34.43 5.21
CA ALA A 470 17.66 35.53 6.09
C ALA A 470 16.51 36.54 6.33
N GLN A 471 15.55 36.63 5.41
CA GLN A 471 14.35 37.46 5.54
C GLN A 471 13.19 36.72 6.23
N GLY A 472 13.42 35.52 6.76
CA GLY A 472 12.42 34.76 7.50
C GLY A 472 11.50 33.91 6.62
N ALA A 473 11.92 33.56 5.41
CA ALA A 473 11.16 32.67 4.54
C ALA A 473 10.84 31.34 5.26
N GLN A 474 9.57 30.94 5.19
CA GLN A 474 9.11 29.62 5.59
C GLN A 474 8.91 28.80 4.35
N TRP A 475 9.64 27.70 4.25
CA TRP A 475 9.83 26.99 3.00
C TRP A 475 8.84 25.83 2.82
N MET A 476 8.34 25.69 1.59
CA MET A 476 7.68 24.48 1.10
C MET A 476 8.53 23.79 0.03
N GLU A 477 8.42 22.47 -0.07
CA GLU A 477 9.09 21.69 -1.10
C GLU A 477 8.15 21.43 -2.29
N LYS A 478 8.66 21.62 -3.52
CA LYS A 478 7.98 21.20 -4.73
C LYS A 478 8.97 20.72 -5.80
N HIS A 479 8.96 19.43 -6.10
CA HIS A 479 9.82 18.82 -7.12
C HIS A 479 11.32 19.09 -6.88
N GLY A 480 11.73 18.93 -5.63
CA GLY A 480 13.05 19.21 -5.09
C GLY A 480 13.34 20.69 -4.81
N PHE A 481 12.52 21.61 -5.31
CA PHE A 481 12.73 23.04 -5.12
C PHE A 481 12.23 23.53 -3.77
N GLU A 482 13.07 24.31 -3.12
CA GLU A 482 12.69 25.16 -2.00
C GLU A 482 11.96 26.41 -2.51
N ARG A 483 10.70 26.58 -2.09
CA ARG A 483 9.87 27.73 -2.46
C ARG A 483 9.37 28.43 -1.19
N PRO A 484 9.50 29.76 -1.07
CA PRO A 484 8.92 30.48 0.05
C PRO A 484 7.39 30.33 0.04
N LYS A 485 6.83 29.86 1.15
CA LYS A 485 5.39 29.73 1.39
C LYS A 485 4.82 31.01 1.98
N TYR A 486 5.56 31.62 2.90
CA TYR A 486 5.30 32.91 3.53
C TYR A 486 6.58 33.41 4.21
N PHE A 487 6.59 34.65 4.70
CA PHE A 487 7.71 35.23 5.45
C PHE A 487 7.27 35.55 6.88
N VAL A 488 8.13 35.30 7.86
CA VAL A 488 7.91 35.69 9.25
C VAL A 488 8.54 37.08 9.48
N PRO A 489 7.75 38.10 9.87
CA PRO A 489 8.29 39.44 10.10
C PRO A 489 9.37 39.47 11.20
N PRO A 490 10.38 40.37 11.11
CA PRO A 490 11.38 40.55 12.15
C PRO A 490 10.75 40.80 13.54
N GLY A 491 11.32 40.20 14.59
CA GLY A 491 10.84 40.35 15.97
C GLY A 491 9.63 39.49 16.35
N LYS A 492 8.98 38.83 15.38
CA LYS A 492 8.01 37.76 15.66
C LYS A 492 8.76 36.42 15.61
N GLY A 493 8.80 35.69 16.73
CA GLY A 493 9.41 34.36 16.77
C GLY A 493 8.83 33.44 15.69
N LYS A 494 9.55 32.37 15.32
CA LYS A 494 9.03 31.35 14.37
C LYS A 494 7.63 30.95 14.84
N ILE A 495 6.61 31.27 14.03
CA ILE A 495 5.22 30.91 14.34
C ILE A 495 5.21 29.38 14.41
N ALA A 496 5.03 28.84 15.62
CA ALA A 496 4.95 27.40 15.81
C ALA A 496 3.85 26.87 14.87
N PHE A 497 4.14 25.79 14.15
CA PHE A 497 3.14 25.13 13.32
C PHE A 497 1.94 24.81 14.21
N SER A 498 0.80 25.47 13.98
CA SER A 498 -0.42 25.17 14.71
C SER A 498 -0.79 23.73 14.37
N SER A 499 -0.76 22.84 15.36
CA SER A 499 -1.19 21.44 15.23
C SER A 499 -2.72 21.30 15.08
N SER A 500 -3.41 22.35 14.67
CA SER A 500 -4.87 22.46 14.64
C SER A 500 -5.39 23.06 13.34
N TRP A 501 -6.64 22.72 13.00
CA TRP A 501 -7.38 23.32 11.87
C TRP A 501 -7.88 24.74 12.14
N SER A 502 -7.62 25.30 13.33
CA SER A 502 -7.98 26.68 13.69
C SER A 502 -7.44 27.73 12.71
N THR A 503 -8.13 28.88 12.62
CA THR A 503 -7.67 30.02 11.82
C THR A 503 -6.26 30.41 12.25
N PRO A 504 -5.31 30.48 11.31
CA PRO A 504 -3.92 30.69 11.66
C PRO A 504 -3.60 32.12 12.08
N GLN A 505 -2.60 32.26 12.95
CA GLN A 505 -2.16 33.55 13.49
C GLN A 505 -1.73 34.58 12.42
N TYR A 506 -1.34 34.17 11.20
CA TYR A 506 -1.05 35.15 10.15
C TYR A 506 -2.27 35.70 9.43
N PHE A 507 -3.47 35.12 9.56
CA PHE A 507 -4.64 35.74 8.94
C PHE A 507 -4.87 37.12 9.56
N VAL A 508 -4.48 37.27 10.84
CA VAL A 508 -4.35 38.55 11.54
C VAL A 508 -3.33 39.48 10.85
N HIS A 509 -2.25 38.96 10.28
CA HIS A 509 -1.18 39.76 9.65
C HIS A 509 -1.44 40.13 8.18
N PHE A 510 -2.34 39.43 7.47
CA PHE A 510 -2.78 39.84 6.14
C PHE A 510 -3.96 40.83 6.19
N THR A 511 -4.71 40.86 7.30
CA THR A 511 -5.77 41.86 7.54
C THR A 511 -5.23 43.16 8.11
N ASP A 512 -4.05 43.15 8.75
CA ASP A 512 -3.34 44.35 9.20
C ASP A 512 -2.51 44.98 8.06
N CYS A 513 -3.08 45.09 6.85
CA CYS A 513 -2.56 46.05 5.90
C CYS A 513 -3.05 47.42 6.39
N PRO A 514 -2.19 48.33 6.87
CA PRO A 514 -2.65 49.69 7.10
C PRO A 514 -3.08 50.21 5.74
N GLU A 515 -4.33 50.63 5.59
CA GLU A 515 -4.65 51.61 4.56
C GLU A 515 -3.66 52.74 4.78
N SER A 516 -2.64 52.87 3.93
CA SER A 516 -1.78 54.03 3.93
C SER A 516 -2.65 55.18 3.41
N PRO A 517 -3.04 56.16 4.24
CA PRO A 517 -3.47 57.43 3.67
C PRO A 517 -2.19 58.06 3.11
N ASP A 518 -2.23 58.42 1.84
CA ASP A 518 -1.18 59.19 1.18
C ASP A 518 0.15 58.46 0.94
N SER A 519 0.28 57.86 -0.25
CA SER A 519 1.47 58.12 -1.09
C SER A 519 1.32 57.47 -2.46
N LEU A 520 0.99 58.28 -3.48
CA LEU A 520 1.81 58.58 -4.67
C LEU A 520 0.92 59.10 -5.83
N PRO A 521 1.50 59.89 -6.75
CA PRO A 521 1.02 61.21 -7.21
C PRO A 521 -0.12 61.21 -8.24
#